data_AF-A0A852TT91-F1
#
_entry.id   AF-A0A852TT91-F1
#
_cell.length_a   1.000
_cell.length_b   1.000
_cell.length_c   1.000
_cell.angle_alpha   90.00
_cell.angle_beta   90.00
_cell.angle_gamma   90.00
#
_symmetry.space_group_name_H-M   'P 1'
#
loop_
_entity.id
_entity.type
_entity.pdbx_description
1 polymer ?
#
loop_
_entity_poly.entity_id
_entity_poly.type
_entity_poly.pdbx_seq_one_letter_code
_entity_poly.pdbx_strand_id
1 'polypeptide(L)'
;MKTTLQRAAVIGIAVPALVISAPAAAMADAFFKHTFGSADADGAVLYGVRSVVDDDGNVRYEQVRYEAGPDGASVERLESSAD
;
A
#
# COMPACT_ATOMS: atom_id res chain seq x y z
N MET A 1 -15.62 42.05 -17.21
CA MET A 1 -16.08 41.59 -15.87
C MET A 1 -16.68 40.19 -15.88
N LYS A 2 -17.54 39.80 -16.85
CA LYS A 2 -18.14 38.44 -16.93
C LYS A 2 -17.11 37.30 -16.95
N THR A 3 -16.03 37.44 -17.73
CA THR A 3 -14.95 36.45 -17.87
C THR A 3 -14.11 36.28 -16.60
N THR A 4 -13.90 37.34 -15.83
CA THR A 4 -13.13 37.29 -14.56
C THR A 4 -13.92 36.56 -13.47
N LEU A 5 -15.23 36.82 -13.38
CA LEU A 5 -16.12 36.17 -12.41
C LEU A 5 -16.27 34.67 -12.72
N GLN A 6 -16.36 34.32 -14.01
CA GLN A 6 -16.50 32.94 -14.46
C GLN A 6 -15.22 32.13 -14.21
N ARG A 7 -14.04 32.73 -14.41
CA ARG A 7 -12.75 32.12 -14.05
C ARG A 7 -12.59 31.92 -12.54
N ALA A 8 -13.03 32.90 -11.73
CA ALA A 8 -13.00 32.78 -10.28
C ALA A 8 -13.90 31.64 -9.78
N ALA A 9 -15.10 31.48 -10.37
CA ALA A 9 -16.00 30.38 -10.03
C ALA A 9 -15.42 29.01 -10.40
N VAL A 10 -14.78 28.89 -11.57
CA VAL A 10 -14.12 27.63 -11.99
C VAL A 10 -12.95 27.29 -11.07
N ILE A 11 -12.09 28.27 -10.74
CA ILE A 11 -10.96 28.06 -9.83
C ILE A 11 -11.44 27.68 -8.43
N GLY A 12 -12.51 28.33 -7.94
CA GLY A 12 -13.08 28.08 -6.61
C GLY A 12 -13.62 26.66 -6.42
N ILE A 13 -14.00 25.96 -7.51
CA ILE A 13 -14.45 24.56 -7.47
C ILE A 13 -13.30 23.61 -7.82
N ALA A 14 -12.50 23.94 -8.83
CA ALA A 14 -11.45 23.08 -9.32
C ALA A 14 -10.35 22.85 -8.27
N VAL A 15 -9.96 23.89 -7.51
CA VAL A 15 -8.91 23.78 -6.49
C VAL A 15 -9.30 22.82 -5.36
N PRO A 16 -10.44 22.97 -4.67
CA PRO A 16 -10.82 22.02 -3.62
C PRO A 16 -11.07 20.62 -4.17
N ALA A 17 -11.63 20.47 -5.37
CA ALA A 17 -11.78 19.17 -6.01
C ALA A 17 -10.42 18.48 -6.22
N LEU A 18 -9.41 19.21 -6.71
CA LEU A 18 -8.07 18.68 -6.93
C LEU A 18 -7.36 18.30 -5.61
N VAL A 19 -7.52 19.14 -4.58
CA VAL A 19 -6.91 18.93 -3.26
C VAL A 19 -7.51 17.71 -2.56
N ILE A 20 -8.81 17.44 -2.74
CA ILE A 20 -9.46 16.24 -2.19
C ILE A 20 -9.13 15.00 -3.02
N SER A 21 -9.05 15.13 -4.35
CA SER A 21 -8.74 13.99 -5.23
C SER A 21 -7.27 13.60 -5.23
N ALA A 22 -6.34 14.50 -4.91
CA ALA A 22 -4.91 14.23 -4.96
C ALA A 22 -4.45 13.20 -3.92
N PRO A 23 -4.84 13.26 -2.63
CA PRO A 23 -4.57 12.21 -1.65
C PRO A 23 -5.23 10.89 -2.01
N ALA A 24 -6.46 10.90 -2.52
CA ALA A 24 -7.17 9.69 -2.95
C ALA A 24 -6.43 8.99 -4.10
N ALA A 25 -5.92 9.74 -5.08
CA ALA A 25 -5.11 9.20 -6.17
C ALA A 25 -3.73 8.71 -5.68
N ALA A 26 -3.12 9.38 -4.70
CA ALA A 26 -1.86 8.95 -4.10
C ALA A 26 -2.02 7.69 -3.23
N MET A 27 -3.16 7.55 -2.53
CA MET A 27 -3.47 6.39 -1.70
C MET A 27 -3.90 5.18 -2.52
N ALA A 28 -4.49 5.37 -3.70
CA ALA A 28 -4.84 4.28 -4.62
C ALA A 28 -3.62 3.51 -5.14
N ASP A 29 -2.44 4.14 -5.17
CA ASP A 29 -1.17 3.53 -5.62
C ASP A 29 -0.19 3.24 -4.47
N ALA A 30 -0.55 3.60 -3.23
CA ALA A 30 0.32 3.44 -2.06
C ALA A 30 0.29 1.99 -1.52
N PHE A 31 0.88 1.06 -2.28
CA PHE A 31 1.19 -0.27 -1.77
C PHE A 31 2.44 -0.23 -0.90
N PHE A 32 2.31 -0.44 0.40
CA PHE A 32 3.45 -0.69 1.27
C PHE A 32 3.94 -2.11 1.03
N LYS A 33 5.09 -2.27 0.36
CA LYS A 33 5.75 -3.55 0.14
C LYS A 33 7.17 -3.50 0.70
N HIS A 34 7.43 -4.29 1.73
CA HIS A 34 8.76 -4.51 2.26
C HIS A 34 9.15 -5.97 2.06
N THR A 35 10.34 -6.24 1.54
CA THR A 35 10.83 -7.61 1.38
C THR A 35 12.29 -7.66 1.80
N PHE A 36 12.60 -8.56 2.72
CA PHE A 36 13.95 -8.82 3.22
C PHE A 36 14.28 -10.28 2.94
N GLY A 37 15.47 -10.55 2.43
CA GLY A 37 15.95 -11.91 2.18
C GLY A 37 17.39 -12.06 2.64
N SER A 38 17.70 -13.17 3.28
CA SER A 38 19.07 -13.56 3.66
C SER A 38 19.27 -15.03 3.32
N ALA A 39 20.47 -15.38 2.84
CA ALA A 39 20.84 -16.76 2.59
C ALA A 39 22.30 -16.99 2.99
N ASP A 40 22.54 -18.07 3.72
CA ASP A 40 23.84 -18.52 4.20
C ASP A 40 23.95 -20.06 4.14
N ALA A 41 25.03 -20.60 4.72
CA ALA A 41 25.27 -22.04 4.73
C ALA A 41 24.24 -22.83 5.56
N ASP A 42 23.54 -22.16 6.48
CA ASP A 42 22.55 -22.74 7.38
C ASP A 42 21.12 -22.60 6.82
N GLY A 43 20.92 -21.86 5.72
CA GLY A 43 19.66 -21.82 4.99
C GLY A 43 19.36 -20.49 4.31
N ALA A 44 18.10 -20.31 3.92
CA ALA A 44 17.57 -19.12 3.30
C ALA A 44 16.29 -18.67 4.01
N VAL A 45 16.21 -17.40 4.37
CA VAL A 45 15.03 -16.74 4.92
C VAL A 45 14.56 -15.69 3.95
N LEU A 46 13.27 -15.71 3.62
CA LEU A 46 12.59 -14.66 2.87
C LEU A 46 11.42 -14.12 3.69
N TYR A 47 11.43 -12.84 3.98
CA TYR A 47 10.40 -12.14 4.73
C TYR A 47 9.76 -11.07 3.84
N GLY A 48 8.43 -11.04 3.77
CA GLY A 48 7.68 -10.07 2.99
C GLY A 48 6.50 -9.52 3.79
N VAL A 49 6.31 -8.21 3.74
CA VAL A 49 5.08 -7.52 4.21
C VAL A 49 4.49 -6.78 3.03
N ARG A 50 3.19 -6.98 2.78
CA ARG A 50 2.43 -6.23 1.79
C ARG A 50 1.14 -5.68 2.40
N SER A 51 0.79 -4.44 2.06
CA SER A 51 -0.57 -3.94 2.24
C SER A 51 -1.44 -4.35 1.05
N VAL A 52 -2.67 -4.78 1.32
CA VAL A 52 -3.67 -5.18 0.33
C VAL A 52 -4.97 -4.46 0.67
N VAL A 53 -5.65 -3.93 -0.34
CA VAL A 53 -6.99 -3.36 -0.19
C VAL A 53 -7.99 -4.41 -0.65
N ASP A 54 -8.98 -4.74 0.18
CA ASP A 54 -10.05 -5.65 -0.21
C ASP A 54 -11.11 -4.95 -1.09
N ASP A 55 -12.05 -5.72 -1.65
CA ASP A 55 -13.10 -5.19 -2.54
C ASP A 55 -14.03 -4.18 -1.83
N ASP A 56 -14.05 -4.19 -0.49
CA ASP A 56 -14.82 -3.28 0.37
C ASP A 56 -14.04 -2.01 0.74
N GLY A 57 -12.77 -1.90 0.32
CA GLY A 57 -11.91 -0.74 0.56
C GLY A 57 -11.15 -0.75 1.88
N ASN A 58 -11.16 -1.87 2.62
CA ASN A 58 -10.42 -1.99 3.87
C ASN A 58 -8.94 -2.32 3.62
N VAL A 59 -8.06 -1.74 4.44
CA VAL A 59 -6.62 -1.99 4.37
C VAL A 59 -6.25 -3.17 5.24
N ARG A 60 -5.68 -4.21 4.64
CA ARG A 60 -5.10 -5.38 5.32
C ARG A 60 -3.60 -5.43 5.11
N TYR A 61 -2.88 -5.95 6.09
CA TYR A 61 -1.46 -6.24 6.00
C TYR A 61 -1.26 -7.76 6.00
N GLU A 62 -0.60 -8.26 4.97
CA GLU A 62 -0.16 -9.63 4.88
C GLU A 62 1.35 -9.70 5.09
N GLN A 63 1.75 -10.47 6.10
CA GLN A 63 3.13 -10.83 6.37
C GLN A 63 3.35 -12.30 6.01
N VAL A 64 4.43 -12.58 5.29
CA VAL A 64 4.83 -13.95 4.96
C VAL A 64 6.32 -14.12 5.23
N ARG A 65 6.67 -15.19 5.97
CA ARG A 65 8.03 -15.60 6.25
C ARG A 65 8.24 -17.01 5.69
N TYR A 66 9.17 -17.15 4.77
CA TYR A 66 9.65 -18.43 4.27
C TYR A 66 11.02 -18.68 4.89
N GLU A 67 11.23 -19.90 5.37
CA GLU A 67 12.52 -20.34 5.89
C GLU A 67 12.81 -21.71 5.27
N ALA A 68 14.01 -21.90 4.73
CA ALA A 68 14.44 -23.15 4.14
C ALA A 68 15.89 -23.44 4.56
N GLY A 69 16.13 -24.55 5.22
CA GLY A 69 17.45 -24.94 5.72
C GLY A 69 17.67 -26.46 5.71
N PRO A 70 18.80 -26.93 6.26
CA PRO A 70 19.14 -28.35 6.34
C PRO A 70 18.09 -29.17 7.10
N ASP A 71 17.40 -28.54 8.05
CA ASP A 71 16.35 -29.15 8.87
C ASP A 71 14.95 -29.13 8.21
N GLY A 72 14.84 -28.57 6.99
CA GLY A 72 13.61 -28.54 6.20
C GLY A 72 13.16 -27.13 5.84
N ALA A 73 11.92 -27.02 5.36
CA ALA A 73 11.32 -25.75 4.95
C ALA A 73 10.03 -25.46 5.72
N SER A 74 9.85 -24.22 6.14
CA SER A 74 8.66 -23.74 6.82
C SER A 74 8.14 -22.45 6.20
N VAL A 75 6.84 -22.24 6.33
CA VAL A 75 6.14 -21.02 5.88
C VAL A 75 5.25 -20.55 7.01
N GLU A 76 5.45 -19.31 7.42
CA GLU A 76 4.58 -18.61 8.35
C GLU A 76 3.86 -17.48 7.62
N ARG A 77 2.55 -17.39 7.80
CA ARG A 77 1.72 -16.32 7.24
C ARG A 77 0.93 -15.67 8.36
N LEU A 78 1.02 -14.36 8.45
CA LEU A 78 0.31 -13.56 9.44
C LEU A 78 -0.49 -12.48 8.72
N GLU A 79 -1.80 -12.50 8.89
CA GLU A 79 -2.71 -11.48 8.38
C GLU A 79 -3.15 -10.57 9.52
N SER A 80 -3.13 -9.26 9.26
CA SER A 80 -3.61 -8.25 10.19
C SER A 80 -4.53 -7.30 9.46
N SER A 81 -5.70 -7.01 10.04
CA SER A 81 -6.61 -5.95 9.60
C SER A 81 -6.69 -4.87 10.67
N ALA A 82 -6.65 -3.61 10.26
CA ALA A 82 -7.03 -2.51 11.14
C ALA A 82 -8.55 -2.28 10.98
N ASP A 83 -9.29 -2.31 12.10
CA ASP A 83 -10.71 -1.97 12.20
C ASP A 83 -10.90 -0.46 12.44
#